data_AF-A0A397DKV1-F1
#
_entry.id   AF-A0A397DKV1-F1
#
_cell.length_a   1.000
_cell.length_b   1.000
_cell.length_c   1.000
_cell.angle_alpha   90.00
_cell.angle_beta   90.00
_cell.angle_gamma   90.00
#
_symmetry.space_group_name_H-M   'P 1'
#
loop_
_entity.id
_entity.type
_entity.pdbx_description
1 polymer ?
#
loop_
_entity_poly.entity_id
_entity_poly.type
_entity_poly.pdbx_seq_one_letter_code
_entity_poly.pdbx_strand_id
1 'polypeptide(L)' 'MNMDVLSDAQIAALNQAKYIRAHPELDGIIRALVKGVLKDRPTNVTAYAYHFFQRDVATLTAAISATSHPTTSTTT' A
#
# COMPACT_ATOMS: atom_id res chain seq x y z
N MET A 1 -23.15 -15.66 -30.04
CA MET A 1 -22.97 -15.38 -28.61
C MET A 1 -21.49 -15.51 -28.32
N ASN A 2 -20.74 -14.40 -28.39
CA ASN A 2 -19.31 -14.41 -28.11
C ASN A 2 -19.12 -14.52 -26.59
N MET A 3 -18.73 -15.69 -26.10
CA MET A 3 -18.21 -15.81 -24.75
C MET A 3 -16.86 -15.11 -24.72
N ASP A 4 -16.78 -13.98 -24.01
CA ASP A 4 -15.55 -13.31 -23.60
C ASP A 4 -14.73 -14.28 -22.71
N VAL A 5 -13.99 -15.19 -23.35
CA VAL A 5 -13.01 -16.02 -22.67
C VAL A 5 -11.80 -15.13 -22.42
N LEU A 6 -11.77 -14.52 -21.24
CA LEU A 6 -10.60 -13.79 -20.77
C LEU A 6 -9.41 -14.77 -20.76
N SER A 7 -8.29 -14.33 -21.33
CA SER A 7 -7.02 -15.05 -21.22
C SER A 7 -6.63 -15.20 -19.75
N ASP A 8 -5.91 -16.26 -19.38
CA ASP A 8 -5.44 -16.50 -18.01
C ASP A 8 -4.71 -15.27 -17.41
N ALA A 9 -3.98 -14.51 -18.24
CA ALA A 9 -3.33 -13.27 -17.82
C ALA A 9 -4.34 -12.17 -17.43
N GLN A 10 -5.46 -12.09 -18.14
CA GLN A 10 -6.54 -11.15 -17.86
C GLN A 10 -7.34 -11.58 -16.61
N ILE A 11 -7.53 -12.88 -16.40
CA ILE A 11 -8.14 -13.44 -15.19
C ILE A 11 -7.24 -13.15 -13.97
N ALA A 12 -5.92 -13.35 -14.09
CA ALA A 12 -4.97 -13.03 -13.04
C ALA A 12 -4.94 -11.53 -12.70
N ALA A 13 -4.91 -10.66 -13.71
CA ALA A 13 -4.97 -9.21 -13.53
C ALA A 13 -6.29 -8.77 -12.88
N LEU A 14 -7.42 -9.39 -13.27
CA LEU A 14 -8.73 -9.12 -12.67
C LEU A 14 -8.77 -9.55 -11.20
N ASN A 15 -8.24 -10.72 -10.88
CA ASN A 15 -8.17 -11.22 -9.50
C ASN A 15 -7.24 -10.36 -8.64
N GLN A 16 -6.09 -9.94 -9.18
CA GLN A 16 -5.20 -9.00 -8.50
C GLN A 16 -5.91 -7.67 -8.23
N ALA A 17 -6.61 -7.10 -9.22
CA ALA A 17 -7.34 -5.85 -9.04
C ALA A 17 -8.48 -5.98 -8.01
N LYS A 18 -9.20 -7.11 -8.01
CA LYS A 18 -10.23 -7.41 -7.00
C LYS A 18 -9.62 -7.51 -5.61
N TYR A 19 -8.48 -8.18 -5.47
CA TYR A 19 -7.79 -8.33 -4.18
C TYR A 19 -7.30 -6.99 -3.64
N ILE A 20 -6.68 -6.16 -4.48
CA ILE A 20 -6.23 -4.81 -4.07
C ILE A 20 -7.43 -3.94 -3.67
N ARG A 21 -8.56 -4.03 -4.39
CA ARG A 21 -9.80 -3.31 -4.00
C ARG A 21 -10.41 -3.82 -2.70
N ALA A 22 -10.30 -5.11 -2.43
CA ALA A 22 -10.81 -5.72 -1.20
C ALA A 22 -9.97 -5.38 0.03
N HIS A 23 -8.71 -4.96 -0.18
CA HIS A 23 -7.75 -4.66 0.88
C HIS A 23 -7.18 -3.23 0.73
N PRO A 24 -8.00 -2.18 0.93
CA PRO A 24 -7.55 -0.78 0.84
C PRO A 24 -6.39 -0.46 1.80
N GLU A 25 -6.24 -1.22 2.88
CA GLU A 25 -5.10 -1.14 3.81
C GLU A 25 -3.75 -1.39 3.12
N LEU A 26 -3.71 -2.19 2.06
CA LEU A 26 -2.48 -2.47 1.31
C LEU A 26 -1.91 -1.20 0.69
N ASP A 27 -2.74 -0.31 0.15
CA ASP A 27 -2.28 0.97 -0.42
C ASP A 27 -1.62 1.84 0.67
N GLY A 28 -2.23 1.89 1.86
CA GLY A 28 -1.68 2.61 3.01
C GLY A 28 -0.32 2.06 3.46
N ILE A 29 -0.22 0.73 3.57
CA ILE A 29 1.00 0.03 3.96
C ILE A 29 2.13 0.29 2.96
N ILE A 30 1.86 0.17 1.66
CA ILE A 30 2.86 0.40 0.60
C ILE A 30 3.31 1.87 0.60
N ARG A 31 2.38 2.82 0.74
CA ARG A 31 2.74 4.26 0.84
C ARG A 31 3.62 4.54 2.04
N ALA A 32 3.34 3.92 3.19
CA ALA A 32 4.15 4.09 4.40
C ALA A 32 5.57 3.56 4.21
N LEU A 33 5.73 2.39 3.57
CA LEU A 33 7.04 1.83 3.20
C LEU A 33 7.81 2.79 2.27
N VAL A 34 7.17 3.25 1.19
CA VAL A 34 7.80 4.15 0.22
C VAL A 34 8.24 5.46 0.88
N LYS A 35 7.40 6.05 1.75
CA LYS A 35 7.78 7.23 2.54
C LYS A 35 9.01 6.98 3.42
N GLY A 36 9.07 5.82 4.10
CA GLY A 36 10.23 5.44 4.91
C GLY A 36 11.50 5.32 4.08
N VAL A 37 11.44 4.65 2.93
CA VAL A 37 12.57 4.51 2.00
C VAL A 37 13.02 5.88 1.47
N LEU A 38 12.10 6.77 1.10
CA LEU A 38 12.44 8.11 0.61
C LEU A 38 13.09 8.98 1.69
N LYS A 39 12.65 8.82 2.95
CA LYS A 39 13.18 9.56 4.10
C LYS A 39 14.58 9.09 4.48
N ASP A 40 14.74 7.79 4.67
CA ASP A 40 15.97 7.22 5.24
C ASP A 40 17.02 6.89 4.17
N ARG A 41 16.60 6.85 2.88
CA ARG A 41 17.43 6.53 1.71
C ARG A 41 18.40 5.35 1.94
N PRO A 42 17.88 4.17 2.33
CA PRO A 42 18.72 3.03 2.66
C PRO A 42 19.46 2.52 1.42
N THR A 43 20.70 2.09 1.60
CA THR A 43 21.52 1.48 0.53
C THR A 43 20.97 0.12 0.07
N ASN A 44 20.20 -0.56 0.94
CA ASN A 44 19.54 -1.82 0.65
C ASN A 44 18.04 -1.72 0.98
N VAL A 45 17.23 -1.45 -0.05
CA VAL A 45 15.78 -1.29 0.07
C VAL A 45 15.07 -2.58 0.48
N THR A 46 15.57 -3.74 0.03
CA THR A 46 14.98 -5.05 0.36
C THR A 46 15.11 -5.37 1.85
N ALA A 47 16.30 -5.16 2.42
CA ALA A 47 16.52 -5.32 3.86
C ALA A 47 15.69 -4.31 4.67
N TYR A 48 15.58 -3.07 4.19
CA TYR A 48 14.74 -2.06 4.82
C TYR A 48 13.27 -2.48 4.85
N ALA A 49 12.73 -2.98 3.73
CA ALA A 49 11.36 -3.46 3.65
C ALA A 49 11.12 -4.64 4.62
N TYR A 50 12.05 -5.59 4.69
CA TYR A 50 11.97 -6.70 5.65
C TYR A 50 11.84 -6.20 7.09
N HIS A 51 12.69 -5.27 7.51
CA HIS A 51 12.62 -4.67 8.85
C HIS A 51 11.37 -3.82 9.05
N PHE A 52 10.90 -3.11 8.01
CA PHE A 52 9.68 -2.32 8.06
C PHE A 52 8.46 -3.21 8.37
N PHE A 53 8.34 -4.35 7.71
CA PHE A 53 7.24 -5.31 7.90
C PHE A 53 7.35 -6.17 9.15
N GLN A 54 8.53 -6.24 9.77
CA GLN A 54 8.69 -6.88 11.09
C GLN A 54 8.17 -6.03 12.26
N ARG A 55 7.80 -4.76 12.02
CA ARG A 55 7.25 -3.88 13.06
C ARG A 55 5.82 -4.32 13.42
N ASP A 56 5.46 -4.10 14.67
CA ASP A 56 4.13 -4.44 15.19
C ASP A 56 3.00 -3.82 14.34
N VAL A 57 1.92 -4.57 14.13
CA VAL A 57 0.77 -4.15 13.33
C VAL A 57 0.21 -2.82 13.84
N ALA A 58 0.20 -2.59 15.15
CA ALA A 58 -0.23 -1.30 15.72
C ALA A 58 0.67 -0.13 15.28
N THR A 59 1.97 -0.38 15.12
CA THR A 59 2.93 0.62 14.62
C THR A 59 2.71 0.92 13.14
N LEU A 60 2.40 -0.11 12.34
CA LEU A 60 2.06 0.05 10.93
C LEU A 60 0.73 0.79 10.75
N THR A 61 -0.29 0.43 11.53
CA THR A 61 -1.59 1.12 11.52
C THR A 61 -1.45 2.60 11.90
N ALA A 62 -0.65 2.93 12.92
CA ALA A 62 -0.39 4.32 13.30
C ALA A 62 0.29 5.13 12.18
N ALA A 63 1.25 4.54 11.46
CA ALA A 63 1.91 5.17 10.32
C ALA A 63 0.94 5.43 9.14
N ILE A 64 -0.04 4.55 8.95
CA ILE A 64 -1.09 4.67 7.94
C ILE A 64 -2.10 5.76 8.33
N SER A 65 -2.62 5.72 9.55
CA SER A 65 -3.63 6.67 10.06
C SER A 65 -3.10 8.10 10.16
N ALA A 66 -1.81 8.30 10.43
CA ALA A 66 -1.18 9.63 10.41
C ALA A 66 -1.25 10.31 9.03
N THR A 67 -1.58 9.57 7.96
CA THR A 67 -1.74 10.12 6.60
C THR A 67 -3.19 10.50 6.27
N SER A 68 -4.18 10.15 7.10
CA SER A 68 -5.61 10.37 6.82
C SER A 68 -6.17 11.72 7.32
N HIS A 69 -5.33 12.64 7.82
CA HIS A 69 -5.77 14.00 8.19
C HIS A 69 -5.11 15.07 7.32
N PRO A 70 -5.78 15.61 6.31
CA PRO A 70 -5.70 17.01 5.97
C PRO A 70 -6.82 17.74 6.76
N THR A 71 -6.59 18.03 8.03
CA THR A 71 -7.37 19.10 8.68
C THR A 71 -6.81 20.42 8.19
N THR A 72 -7.27 20.82 6.99
CA THR A 72 -7.14 22.18 6.48
C THR A 72 -8.07 23.06 7.31
N SER A 73 -7.62 23.47 8.50
CA SER A 73 -8.24 24.58 9.22
C SER A 73 -7.72 25.88 8.62
N THR A 74 -8.28 26.28 7.48
CA THR A 74 -8.14 27.66 6.98
C THR A 74 -9.34 28.45 7.47
N THR A 75 -9.15 29.23 8.54
CA THR A 75 -10.05 30.34 8.90
C THR A 75 -9.20 31.43 9.52
N THR A 76 -8.84 32.43 8.74
CA THR A 76 -8.51 33.78 9.21
C THR A 76 -8.89 34.76 8.11
#